data_AF-A0AAD5D5I1-F1
#
_entry.id   AF-A0AAD5D5I1-F1
#
_cell.length_a   1.000
_cell.length_b   1.000
_cell.length_c   1.000
_cell.angle_alpha   90.00
_cell.angle_beta   90.00
_cell.angle_gamma   90.00
#
_symmetry.space_group_name_H-M   'P 1'
#
loop_
_entity.id
_entity.type
_entity.pdbx_description
1 polymer ?
#
loop_
_entity_poly.entity_id
_entity_poly.type
_entity_poly.pdbx_seq_one_letter_code
_entity_poly.pdbx_strand_id
1 'polypeptide(L)'
;MDELLRAFKAAKDIKDDIPSQIEEGLYLGSLEAANNKTLLKTLNVTHILTVASSIPPPYPNDFTYKTVDGKMLLLLINAIVPCIL
;
A
#
# COMPACT_ATOMS: atom_id res chain seq x y z
N MET A 1 25.68 15.84 13.76
CA MET A 1 24.59 14.85 13.90
C MET A 1 23.68 15.05 12.71
N ASP A 2 24.11 14.78 11.47
CA ASP A 2 23.39 15.42 10.34
C ASP A 2 23.36 14.64 9.02
N GLU A 3 24.31 13.73 8.75
CA GLU A 3 24.26 12.95 7.50
C GLU A 3 23.17 11.90 7.52
N LEU A 4 23.01 11.17 8.62
CA LEU A 4 21.90 10.22 8.78
C LEU A 4 20.55 10.93 8.71
N LEU A 5 20.39 12.06 9.41
CA LEU A 5 19.14 12.82 9.40
C LEU A 5 18.84 13.41 8.01
N ARG A 6 19.86 13.87 7.28
CA ARG A 6 19.72 14.31 5.88
C ARG A 6 19.39 13.15 4.96
N ALA A 7 20.01 11.99 5.13
CA ALA A 7 19.72 10.80 4.34
C ALA A 7 18.29 10.30 4.62
N PHE A 8 17.84 10.29 5.88
CA PHE A 8 16.45 9.97 6.24
C PHE A 8 15.45 10.98 5.67
N LYS A 9 15.76 12.28 5.67
CA LYS A 9 14.92 13.31 5.04
C LYS A 9 14.89 13.15 3.52
N ALA A 10 16.04 12.98 2.87
CA ALA A 10 16.12 12.77 1.43
C ALA A 10 15.41 11.49 0.97
N ALA A 11 15.49 10.41 1.75
CA ALA A 11 14.73 9.18 1.51
C ALA A 11 13.22 9.38 1.74
N LYS A 12 12.82 10.23 2.69
CA LYS A 12 11.42 10.59 2.94
C LYS A 12 10.83 11.47 1.83
N ASP A 13 11.65 12.28 1.17
CA ASP A 13 11.24 13.13 0.04
C ASP A 13 11.01 12.34 -1.26
N ILE A 14 11.40 11.06 -1.30
CA ILE A 14 11.00 10.14 -2.37
C ILE A 14 9.53 9.80 -2.14
N LYS A 15 8.67 10.43 -2.94
CA LYS A 15 7.22 10.21 -2.88
C LYS A 15 6.91 8.80 -3.40
N ASP A 16 6.66 7.89 -2.47
CA ASP A 16 6.28 6.50 -2.74
C ASP A 16 4.75 6.31 -2.65
N ASP A 17 4.01 7.27 -3.21
CA ASP A 17 2.54 7.32 -3.22
C ASP A 17 1.91 6.69 -4.48
N ILE A 18 2.74 6.09 -5.34
CA ILE A 18 2.35 5.43 -6.58
C ILE A 18 2.66 3.94 -6.44
N PRO A 19 1.63 3.06 -6.41
CA PRO A 19 1.88 1.64 -6.32
C PRO A 19 2.37 1.11 -7.69
N SER A 20 3.32 0.18 -7.65
CA SER A 20 3.88 -0.48 -8.83
C SER A 20 3.02 -1.66 -9.25
N GLN A 21 2.63 -1.73 -10.52
CA GLN A 21 1.89 -2.87 -11.03
C GLN A 21 2.81 -4.08 -11.19
N ILE A 22 2.45 -5.20 -10.58
CA ILE A 22 3.15 -6.48 -10.75
C ILE A 22 2.49 -7.28 -11.86
N GLU A 23 1.15 -7.33 -11.85
CA GLU A 23 0.32 -8.01 -12.85
C GLU A 23 -0.98 -7.21 -13.08
N GLU A 24 -1.79 -7.60 -14.07
CA GLU A 24 -3.11 -6.99 -14.29
C GLU A 24 -3.99 -7.10 -13.03
N GLY A 25 -4.37 -5.96 -12.45
CA GLY A 25 -5.14 -5.91 -11.19
C GLY A 25 -4.34 -6.15 -9.91
N LEU A 26 -3.02 -6.34 -9.98
CA LEU A 26 -2.16 -6.54 -8.81
C LEU A 26 -1.10 -5.45 -8.72
N TYR A 27 -1.13 -4.73 -7.60
CA TYR A 27 -0.18 -3.66 -7.32
C TYR A 27 0.55 -3.90 -6.00
N LEU A 28 1.81 -3.48 -5.96
CA LEU A 28 2.64 -3.47 -4.77
C LEU A 28 2.96 -2.02 -4.41
N GLY A 29 2.76 -1.65 -3.15
CA GLY A 29 3.05 -0.30 -2.69
C GLY A 29 3.42 -0.24 -1.22
N SER A 30 3.86 0.93 -0.79
CA SER A 30 4.01 1.25 0.63
C SER A 30 2.71 1.78 1.23
N LEU A 31 2.79 2.16 2.51
CA LEU A 31 1.70 2.79 3.24
C LEU A 31 1.15 4.05 2.56
N GLU A 32 2.04 4.88 2.01
CA GLU A 32 1.64 6.12 1.34
C GLU A 32 0.86 5.80 0.05
N ALA A 33 1.30 4.81 -0.74
CA ALA A 33 0.56 4.34 -1.91
C ALA A 33 -0.82 3.77 -1.56
N ALA A 34 -0.92 3.00 -0.48
CA ALA A 34 -2.21 2.48 0.02
C ALA A 34 -3.11 3.56 0.64
N ASN A 35 -2.57 4.74 0.94
CA ASN A 35 -3.33 5.89 1.45
C ASN A 35 -3.72 6.87 0.32
N ASN A 36 -3.27 6.65 -0.92
CA ASN A 36 -3.62 7.49 -2.07
C ASN A 36 -4.99 7.12 -2.65
N LYS A 37 -6.08 7.44 -1.94
CA LYS A 37 -7.46 7.06 -2.31
C LYS A 37 -7.81 7.40 -3.76
N THR A 38 -7.42 8.57 -4.25
CA THR A 38 -7.72 9.02 -5.61
C THR A 38 -7.09 8.08 -6.63
N LEU A 39 -5.79 7.79 -6.47
CA LEU A 39 -5.08 6.89 -7.37
C LEU A 39 -5.62 5.47 -7.30
N LEU A 40 -5.90 4.96 -6.10
CA LEU A 40 -6.50 3.63 -5.93
C LEU A 40 -7.85 3.51 -6.63
N LYS A 41 -8.72 4.54 -6.57
CA LYS A 41 -9.99 4.56 -7.29
C LYS A 41 -9.78 4.63 -8.81
N THR A 42 -8.81 5.41 -9.29
CA THR A 42 -8.44 5.48 -10.72
C THR A 42 -7.91 4.15 -11.25
N LEU A 43 -7.17 3.40 -10.42
CA LEU A 43 -6.70 2.05 -10.72
C LEU A 43 -7.77 0.96 -10.48
N ASN A 44 -9.01 1.37 -10.16
CA ASN A 44 -10.13 0.48 -9.84
C ASN A 44 -9.83 -0.55 -8.73
N VAL A 45 -8.94 -0.20 -7.80
CA VAL A 45 -8.64 -1.02 -6.63
C VAL A 45 -9.88 -1.10 -5.75
N THR A 46 -10.23 -2.31 -5.32
CA THR A 46 -11.38 -2.58 -4.44
C THR A 46 -10.97 -3.23 -3.11
N HIS A 47 -9.78 -3.84 -3.07
CA HIS A 47 -9.27 -4.58 -1.93
C HIS A 47 -7.84 -4.13 -1.61
N ILE A 48 -7.51 -4.10 -0.32
CA ILE A 48 -6.19 -3.72 0.17
C ILE A 48 -5.75 -4.78 1.18
N LEU A 49 -4.65 -5.46 0.90
CA LEU A 49 -4.05 -6.44 1.81
C LEU A 49 -2.85 -5.79 2.51
N THR A 50 -2.98 -5.60 3.82
CA THR A 50 -1.92 -5.05 4.66
C THR A 50 -1.21 -6.14 5.46
N VAL A 51 0.11 -6.18 5.37
CA VAL A 51 0.97 -7.04 6.21
C VAL A 51 1.53 -6.25 7.39
N ALA A 52 0.71 -5.35 7.94
CA ALA A 52 1.03 -4.55 9.11
C ALA A 52 -0.20 -4.46 10.01
N SER A 53 -0.29 -5.37 10.99
CA SER A 53 -1.48 -5.48 11.84
C SER A 53 -1.69 -4.33 12.82
N SER A 54 -0.67 -3.49 13.02
CA SER A 54 -0.76 -2.30 13.86
C SER A 54 -1.28 -1.06 13.13
N ILE A 55 -1.57 -1.14 11.82
CA ILE A 55 -1.98 0.02 11.02
C ILE A 55 -3.49 -0.09 10.70
N PRO A 56 -4.31 0.86 11.19
CA PRO A 56 -5.74 0.85 10.90
C PRO A 56 -6.00 1.22 9.42
N PRO A 57 -7.04 0.64 8.80
CA PRO A 57 -7.49 1.01 7.46
C PRO A 57 -7.87 2.50 7.36
N PRO A 58 -7.31 3.27 6.41
CA PRO A 58 -7.64 4.69 6.28
C PRO A 58 -9.03 4.95 5.68
N TYR A 59 -9.53 4.07 4.80
CA TYR A 59 -10.80 4.26 4.09
C TYR A 59 -11.69 3.01 4.10
N PRO A 60 -12.13 2.53 5.28
CA PRO A 60 -12.84 1.25 5.43
C PRO A 60 -14.19 1.19 4.70
N ASN A 61 -14.79 2.34 4.36
CA ASN A 61 -16.04 2.40 3.61
C ASN A 61 -15.85 2.34 2.09
N ASP A 62 -14.62 2.51 1.60
CA ASP A 62 -14.31 2.58 0.18
C ASP A 62 -13.60 1.32 -0.35
N PHE A 63 -12.89 0.60 0.51
CA PHE A 63 -12.12 -0.58 0.16
C PHE A 63 -12.30 -1.68 1.20
N THR A 64 -12.18 -2.93 0.75
CA THR A 64 -12.17 -4.10 1.63
C THR A 64 -10.73 -4.36 2.11
N TYR A 65 -10.52 -4.36 3.42
CA TYR A 65 -9.20 -4.58 3.99
C TYR A 65 -9.05 -6.01 4.51
N LYS A 66 -7.91 -6.63 4.20
CA LYS A 66 -7.46 -7.86 4.85
C LYS A 66 -6.12 -7.59 5.52
N THR A 67 -6.01 -7.93 6.79
CA THR A 67 -4.78 -7.77 7.55
C THR A 67 -4.17 -9.13 7.78
N VAL A 68 -2.87 -9.27 7.53
CA VAL A 68 -2.09 -10.47 7.84
C VAL A 68 -0.98 -10.08 8.80
N ASP A 69 -0.81 -10.85 9.86
CA ASP A 69 0.30 -10.67 10.79
C ASP A 69 1.62 -11.01 10.10
N GLY A 70 2.49 -10.00 9.97
CA GLY A 70 3.83 -10.18 9.43
C GLY A 70 4.80 -9.16 10.02
N LYS A 71 6.09 -9.50 10.00
CA LYS A 71 7.17 -8.63 10.51
C LYS A 71 7.63 -7.57 9.50
N MET A 72 7.04 -7.53 8.30
CA MET A 72 7.56 -6.76 7.17
C MET A 72 6.46 -5.91 6.53
N LEU A 73 6.75 -4.61 6.43
CA LEU A 73 5.92 -3.55 5.88
C LEU A 73 5.80 -3.68 4.34
N LEU A 74 5.15 -4.74 3.84
CA LEU A 74 4.76 -4.85 2.43
C LEU A 74 3.23 -4.76 2.35
N LEU A 75 2.71 -3.76 1.63
CA LEU A 75 1.28 -3.70 1.32
C LEU A 75 1.06 -4.29 -0.07
N LEU A 76 0.44 -5.47 -0.09
CA LEU A 76 -0.04 -6.07 -1.31
C LEU A 76 -1.39 -5.40 -1.63
N ILE A 77 -1.40 -4.48 -2.58
CA ILE A 77 -2.64 -3.85 -3.05
C ILE A 77 -3.22 -4.80 -4.11
N ASN A 78 -3.88 -5.84 -3.61
CA ASN A 78 -4.44 -6.92 -4.43
C ASN A 78 -5.87 -6.52 -4.87
N ALA A 79 -6.18 -6.46 -6.16
CA ALA A 79 -7.57 -6.47 -6.64
C ALA A 79 -7.68 -6.90 -8.12
N ILE A 80 -7.44 -8.18 -8.42
CA ILE A 80 -8.32 -9.06 -9.22
C ILE A 80 -7.87 -10.50 -8.89
N VAL A 81 -8.66 -11.19 -8.07
CA VAL A 81 -8.66 -12.66 -8.06
C VAL A 81 -10.12 -13.04 -8.32
N PRO A 82 -10.49 -13.44 -9.54
CA PRO A 82 -11.78 -14.08 -9.78
C PRO A 82 -11.82 -15.51 -9.19
N CYS A 83 -10.70 -16.01 -8.64
CA CYS A 83 -10.50 -17.42 -8.33
C CYS A 83 -9.74 -17.61 -7.00
N ILE A 84 -10.41 -17.55 -5.85
CA ILE A 84 -10.00 -18.41 -4.73
C ILE A 84 -10.83 -19.68 -4.89
N LEU A 85 -10.21 -20.69 -5.51
CA LEU A 85 -10.47 -22.09 -5.23
C LEU A 85 -9.32 -22.58 -4.35
#